data_AF-A0A091A419-F1
#
_entry.id   AF-A0A091A419-F1
#
_cell.length_a   1.000
_cell.length_b   1.000
_cell.length_c   1.000
_cell.angle_alpha   90.00
_cell.angle_beta   90.00
_cell.angle_gamma   90.00
#
_symmetry.space_group_name_H-M   'P 1'
#
loop_
_entity.id
_entity.type
_entity.pdbx_description
1 polymer ?
#
loop_
_entity_poly.entity_id
_entity_poly.type
_entity_poly.pdbx_seq_one_letter_code
_entity_poly.pdbx_strand_id
1 'polypeptide(L)'
;MIGIGMRSILKEALDERRLTILGLALSFGTGVMFLPQDLFNTLPALFQYLLGNGVMVGMIVALALEQAWREKKPEREPGSRAASGGAASV
;
A
#
# COMPACT_ATOMS: atom_id res chain seq x y z
N MET A 1 -16.41 -8.12 -4.88
CA MET A 1 -15.00 -8.15 -4.47
C MET A 1 -14.66 -7.12 -3.38
N ILE A 2 -15.20 -5.90 -3.44
CA ILE A 2 -14.92 -4.83 -2.46
C ILE A 2 -15.10 -5.28 -1.00
N GLY A 3 -16.18 -6.01 -0.66
CA GLY A 3 -16.41 -6.48 0.71
C GLY A 3 -15.32 -7.41 1.28
N ILE A 4 -14.69 -8.22 0.44
CA ILE A 4 -13.57 -9.10 0.84
C ILE A 4 -12.32 -8.26 1.08
N GLY A 5 -12.05 -7.29 0.20
CA GLY A 5 -10.93 -6.35 0.35
C GLY A 5 -11.07 -5.50 1.61
N MET A 6 -12.27 -4.97 1.87
CA MET A 6 -12.58 -4.18 3.06
C MET A 6 -12.32 -4.99 4.33
N ARG A 7 -12.80 -6.25 4.38
CA ARG A 7 -12.53 -7.16 5.49
C ARG A 7 -11.03 -7.41 5.67
N SER A 8 -10.25 -7.45 4.59
CA SER A 8 -8.80 -7.63 4.68
C SER A 8 -8.10 -6.41 5.27
N ILE A 9 -8.53 -5.21 4.92
CA ILE A 9 -7.95 -3.96 5.42
C ILE A 9 -8.29 -3.76 6.90
N LEU A 10 -9.52 -4.06 7.30
CA LEU A 10 -10.03 -3.95 8.67
C LEU A 10 -9.47 -5.01 9.64
N LYS A 11 -8.65 -5.97 9.18
CA LYS A 11 -7.99 -6.95 10.05
C LYS A 11 -6.95 -6.31 10.98
N GLU A 12 -6.36 -5.22 10.55
CA GLU A 12 -5.40 -4.45 11.32
C GLU A 12 -6.02 -3.09 11.69
N ALA A 13 -5.52 -2.47 12.74
CA ALA A 13 -6.00 -1.15 13.13
C ALA A 13 -5.78 -0.15 11.99
N LEU A 14 -6.84 0.59 11.66
CA LEU A 14 -6.81 1.68 10.71
C LEU A 14 -6.18 2.90 11.38
N ASP A 15 -4.86 3.01 11.27
CA ASP A 15 -4.13 4.23 11.60
C ASP A 15 -4.36 5.33 10.54
N GLU A 16 -3.97 6.56 10.88
CA GLU A 16 -4.16 7.73 10.01
C GLU A 16 -3.49 7.54 8.64
N ARG A 17 -2.33 6.87 8.62
CA ARG A 17 -1.56 6.57 7.40
C ARG A 17 -2.35 5.63 6.49
N ARG A 18 -2.85 4.51 7.00
CA ARG A 18 -3.64 3.52 6.25
C ARG A 18 -4.96 4.10 5.77
N LEU A 19 -5.63 4.91 6.60
CA LEU A 19 -6.84 5.63 6.20
C LEU A 19 -6.57 6.62 5.07
N THR A 20 -5.46 7.35 5.13
CA THR A 20 -5.04 8.27 4.07
C THR A 20 -4.75 7.53 2.77
N ILE A 21 -3.98 6.44 2.84
CA ILE A 21 -3.67 5.59 1.67
C ILE A 21 -4.95 5.04 1.05
N LEU A 22 -5.86 4.48 1.88
CA LEU A 22 -7.13 3.94 1.44
C LEU A 22 -8.02 5.02 0.81
N GLY A 23 -8.17 6.16 1.47
CA GLY A 23 -8.98 7.28 1.02
C GLY A 23 -8.49 7.82 -0.33
N LEU A 24 -7.18 8.07 -0.47
CA LEU A 24 -6.60 8.54 -1.72
C LEU A 24 -6.73 7.49 -2.83
N ALA A 25 -6.42 6.21 -2.56
CA ALA A 25 -6.56 5.15 -3.55
C ALA A 25 -8.00 5.04 -4.10
N LEU A 26 -9.00 5.10 -3.21
CA LEU A 26 -10.41 5.10 -3.60
C LEU A 26 -10.80 6.38 -4.35
N SER A 27 -10.29 7.54 -3.92
CA SER A 27 -10.61 8.83 -4.53
C SER A 27 -10.06 8.94 -5.95
N PHE A 28 -8.79 8.58 -6.16
CA PHE A 28 -8.18 8.57 -7.50
C PHE A 28 -8.76 7.48 -8.39
N GLY A 29 -8.93 6.26 -7.86
CA GLY A 29 -9.50 5.15 -8.64
C GLY A 29 -10.93 5.43 -9.09
N THR A 30 -11.76 6.00 -8.21
CA THR A 30 -13.13 6.41 -8.56
C THR A 30 -13.12 7.64 -9.44
N GLY A 31 -12.29 8.65 -9.13
CA GLY A 31 -12.21 9.89 -9.90
C GLY A 31 -11.86 9.67 -11.37
N VAL A 32 -10.96 8.73 -11.65
CA VAL A 32 -10.63 8.32 -13.02
C VAL A 32 -11.80 7.70 -13.77
N MET A 33 -12.71 7.01 -13.09
CA MET A 33 -13.93 6.46 -13.73
C MET A 33 -14.94 7.54 -14.12
N PHE A 34 -14.79 8.77 -13.63
CA PHE A 34 -15.59 9.92 -14.06
C PHE A 34 -14.99 10.65 -15.28
N LEU A 35 -13.77 10.29 -15.71
CA LEU A 35 -13.13 10.92 -16.87
C LEU A 35 -13.62 10.30 -18.20
N PRO A 36 -13.85 11.12 -19.24
CA PRO A 36 -14.10 10.64 -20.60
C PRO A 36 -12.98 9.74 -21.14
N GLN A 37 -13.36 8.67 -21.85
CA GLN A 37 -12.43 7.72 -22.46
C GLN A 37 -11.49 8.40 -23.47
N ASP A 38 -11.96 9.44 -24.15
CA ASP A 38 -11.19 10.19 -25.16
C ASP A 38 -9.92 10.84 -24.61
N LEU A 39 -9.89 11.17 -23.32
CA LEU A 39 -8.69 11.70 -22.67
C LEU A 39 -7.57 10.66 -22.67
N PHE A 40 -7.91 9.39 -22.44
CA PHE A 40 -6.93 8.31 -22.43
C PHE A 40 -6.50 7.91 -23.84
N ASN A 41 -7.36 8.10 -24.85
CA ASN A 41 -7.06 7.77 -26.25
C ASN A 41 -5.84 8.51 -26.82
N THR A 42 -5.48 9.65 -26.23
CA THR A 42 -4.29 10.44 -26.59
C THR A 42 -2.99 9.93 -25.97
N LEU A 43 -3.07 9.03 -24.99
CA LEU A 43 -1.91 8.48 -24.29
C LEU A 43 -1.35 7.22 -24.99
N PRO A 44 -0.06 6.89 -24.80
CA PRO A 44 0.49 5.62 -25.27
C PRO A 44 -0.30 4.42 -24.69
N ALA A 45 -0.35 3.32 -25.44
CA ALA A 45 -1.18 2.15 -25.12
C ALA A 45 -1.01 1.64 -23.68
N LEU A 46 0.22 1.65 -23.14
CA LEU A 46 0.48 1.25 -21.76
C LEU A 46 -0.31 2.09 -20.74
N PHE A 47 -0.32 3.41 -20.90
CA PHE A 47 -1.01 4.31 -20.00
C PHE A 47 -2.53 4.24 -20.15
N GLN A 48 -3.04 3.96 -21.36
CA GLN A 48 -4.46 3.64 -21.54
C GLN A 48 -4.90 2.43 -20.72
N TYR A 49 -4.12 1.34 -20.75
CA TYR A 49 -4.46 0.14 -19.99
C TYR A 49 -4.40 0.35 -18.48
N LEU A 50 -3.43 1.13 -18.00
CA LEU A 50 -3.28 1.40 -16.57
C LEU A 50 -4.29 2.43 -16.04
N LEU A 51 -4.50 3.52 -16.79
CA LEU A 51 -5.35 4.63 -16.38
C LEU A 51 -6.81 4.48 -16.80
N GLY A 52 -7.11 3.66 -17.82
CA GLY A 52 -8.49 3.38 -18.24
C GLY A 52 -9.27 2.49 -17.25
N ASN A 53 -8.63 2.00 -16.19
CA ASN A 53 -9.23 1.15 -15.18
C ASN A 53 -9.03 1.73 -13.76
N GLY A 54 -10.12 2.20 -13.16
CA GLY A 54 -10.11 2.78 -11.81
C GLY A 54 -9.55 1.87 -10.72
N VAL A 55 -9.70 0.55 -10.84
CA VAL A 55 -9.13 -0.41 -9.88
C VAL A 55 -7.60 -0.44 -9.99
N MET A 56 -7.07 -0.40 -11.21
CA MET A 56 -5.62 -0.34 -11.43
C MET A 56 -5.04 0.97 -10.93
N VAL A 57 -5.68 2.10 -11.23
CA VAL A 57 -5.26 3.41 -10.71
C VAL A 57 -5.24 3.42 -9.19
N GLY A 58 -6.32 2.96 -8.54
CA GLY A 58 -6.38 2.88 -7.09
C GLY A 58 -5.27 2.00 -6.49
N MET A 59 -4.98 0.85 -7.11
CA MET A 59 -3.88 -0.02 -6.69
C MET A 59 -2.51 0.66 -6.83
N ILE A 60 -2.23 1.31 -7.97
CA ILE A 60 -0.97 2.01 -8.20
C ILE A 60 -0.77 3.14 -7.19
N VAL A 61 -1.82 3.92 -6.92
CA VAL A 61 -1.79 4.98 -5.90
C VAL A 61 -1.52 4.40 -4.52
N ALA A 62 -2.20 3.32 -4.13
CA ALA A 62 -1.97 2.68 -2.84
C ALA A 62 -0.52 2.19 -2.69
N LEU A 63 0.03 1.52 -3.71
CA LEU A 63 1.40 1.02 -3.71
C LEU A 63 2.43 2.15 -3.67
N ALA A 64 2.21 3.20 -4.46
CA ALA A 64 3.10 4.36 -4.48
C ALA A 64 3.16 5.06 -3.12
N LEU A 65 2.01 5.26 -2.47
CA LEU A 65 1.94 5.87 -1.14
C LEU A 65 2.54 4.97 -0.06
N GLU A 66 2.27 3.67 -0.12
CA GLU A 66 2.85 2.70 0.83
C GLU A 66 4.38 2.72 0.75
N GLN A 67 4.93 2.76 -0.45
CA GLN A 67 6.37 2.75 -0.68
C GLN A 67 7.03 4.09 -0.35
N ALA A 68 6.39 5.21 -0.69
CA ALA A 68 6.86 6.55 -0.36
C ALA A 68 6.91 6.78 1.16
N TRP A 69 5.98 6.19 1.90
CA TRP A 69 5.84 6.37 3.35
C TRP A 69 6.37 5.17 4.15
N ARG A 70 7.20 4.32 3.53
CA ARG A 70 7.76 3.13 4.17
C ARG A 70 8.86 3.53 5.16
N GLU A 71 8.63 3.30 6.44
CA GLU A 71 9.65 3.51 7.47
C GLU A 71 10.84 2.55 7.26
N LYS A 72 12.06 3.09 7.26
CA LYS A 72 13.28 2.28 7.27
C LYS A 72 13.34 1.52 8.59
N LYS A 73 13.14 0.21 8.55
CA LYS A 73 13.33 -0.65 9.72
C LYS A 73 14.79 -0.54 10.18
N PRO A 74 15.08 -0.23 11.45
CA PRO A 74 16.45 -0.23 11.94
C PRO A 74 17.01 -1.66 11.80
N GLU A 75 18.16 -1.76 11.15
CA GLU A 75 18.96 -2.98 11.04
C GLU A 75 19.14 -3.54 12.46
N ARG A 76 18.67 -4.76 12.72
CA ARG A 76 18.88 -5.38 14.03
C ARG A 76 20.37 -5.70 14.16
N GLU A 77 21.07 -4.97 15.03
CA GLU A 77 22.45 -5.30 15.39
C GLU A 77 22.54 -6.75 15.89
N PRO A 78 23.36 -7.62 15.26
CA PRO A 78 23.53 -8.99 15.69
C PRO A 78 24.53 -9.03 16.86
N GLY A 79 24.06 -8.83 18.09
CA GLY A 79 24.98 -8.76 19.24
C GLY A 79 24.45 -9.08 20.64
N SER A 80 23.16 -9.36 20.85
CA SER A 80 22.62 -9.60 22.20
C SER A 80 22.21 -11.06 22.41
N ARG A 81 23.19 -11.97 22.46
CA ARG A 81 23.02 -13.38 22.89
C ARG A 81 24.10 -13.87 23.87
N ALA A 82 25.03 -13.04 24.31
CA ALA A 82 26.20 -13.48 25.08
C ALA A 82 26.06 -13.44 26.62
N ALA A 83 24.87 -13.22 27.20
CA ALA A 83 24.76 -12.98 28.65
C ALA A 83 23.72 -13.83 29.40
N SER A 84 23.40 -15.06 28.95
CA SER A 84 22.47 -15.92 29.70
C SER A 84 22.83 -17.41 29.77
N GLY A 85 24.10 -17.79 29.62
CA GLY A 85 24.53 -19.18 29.74
C GLY A 85 25.76 -19.31 30.63
N GLY A 86 25.57 -19.54 31.93
CA GLY A 86 26.67 -19.91 32.82
C GLY A 86 26.53 -19.48 34.28
N ALA A 87 25.48 -19.93 34.97
CA ALA A 87 25.45 -19.95 36.44
C ALA A 87 24.46 -21.02 36.92
N ALA A 88 24.69 -22.28 36.52
CA ALA A 88 23.97 -23.43 37.05
C ALA A 88 24.83 -24.70 36.90
N SER A 89 25.94 -24.77 37.65
CA SER A 89 26.52 -26.04 38.09
C SER A 89 27.76 -25.77 38.93
N VAL A 90 27.82 -26.49 40.06
CA VAL A 90 28.88 -26.61 41.09
C VAL A 90 28.70 -25.70 42.30
#